data_AF-A0A931WVK0-F1
#
_entry.id   AF-A0A931WVK0-F1
#
_cell.length_a   1.000
_cell.length_b   1.000
_cell.length_c   1.000
_cell.angle_alpha   90.00
_cell.angle_beta   90.00
_cell.angle_gamma   90.00
#
_symmetry.space_group_name_H-M   'P 1'
#
loop_
_entity.id
_entity.type
_entity.pdbx_description
1 polymer ?
#
loop_
_entity_poly.entity_id
_entity_poly.type
_entity_poly.pdbx_seq_one_letter_code
_entity_poly.pdbx_strand_id
1 'polypeptide(L)'
;MKNLKRGNGISASQVEDTAKSRMTSQDVIGLYTSLEHLNMSIWIDGGWGVDALLGEQTRPHKDLDIVIQQKDVPRLRQLLQAQGYGDVQRDDTSPWNFVLGDNAGHEVDVHAIVFDGAGNGLYGPVERGVMYPAASLAGAGSINSRIVRCISPEQMVKFHTGYKLKDTDFHDVAALCERFGIEYPEEYAHLRPHEADQRRGAACCAPTPAV
;
A
#
# COMPACT_ATOMS: atom_id res chain seq x y z
N MET A 1 -1.05 46.28 24.76
CA MET A 1 0.03 45.85 23.85
C MET A 1 0.10 44.33 23.90
N LYS A 2 -0.13 43.66 22.78
CA LYS A 2 -0.40 42.22 22.71
C LYS A 2 0.91 41.42 22.75
N ASN A 3 0.93 40.39 23.61
CA ASN A 3 2.02 39.44 23.75
C ASN A 3 2.28 38.67 22.46
N LEU A 4 3.52 38.75 21.95
CA LEU A 4 4.02 37.98 20.83
C LEU A 4 4.37 36.56 21.32
N LYS A 5 3.53 35.57 20.98
CA LYS A 5 3.82 34.15 21.23
C LYS A 5 4.93 33.71 20.28
N ARG A 6 6.05 33.26 20.84
CA ARG A 6 7.15 32.61 20.11
C ARG A 6 6.64 31.29 19.54
N GLY A 7 6.87 31.06 18.24
CA GLY A 7 6.55 29.81 17.58
C GLY A 7 7.40 28.66 18.12
N ASN A 8 6.78 27.50 18.32
CA ASN A 8 7.46 26.24 18.56
C ASN A 8 8.26 25.87 17.31
N GLY A 9 9.58 25.99 17.36
CA GLY A 9 10.47 25.36 16.39
C GLY A 9 10.57 23.86 16.69
N ILE A 10 10.42 23.03 15.66
CA ILE A 10 10.65 21.59 15.71
C ILE A 10 12.15 21.35 15.93
N SER A 11 12.52 20.51 16.91
CA SER A 11 13.94 20.24 17.21
C SER A 11 14.56 19.31 16.16
N ALA A 12 15.88 19.46 15.92
CA ALA A 12 16.63 18.60 14.99
C ALA A 12 16.50 17.10 15.32
N SER A 13 16.33 16.74 16.59
CA SER A 13 16.08 15.36 17.02
C SER A 13 14.72 14.80 16.56
N GLN A 14 13.68 15.64 16.42
CA GLN A 14 12.38 15.23 15.87
C GLN A 14 12.41 15.10 14.34
N VAL A 15 13.27 15.89 13.68
CA VAL A 15 13.53 15.77 12.23
C VAL A 15 14.34 14.50 11.93
N GLU A 16 15.28 14.11 12.79
CA GLU A 16 16.03 12.84 12.64
C GLU A 16 15.18 11.60 12.96
N ASP A 17 14.24 11.68 13.92
CA ASP A 17 13.33 10.57 14.27
C ASP A 17 12.30 10.29 13.14
N THR A 18 11.85 11.34 12.46
CA THR A 18 10.91 11.24 11.34
C THR A 18 11.54 10.76 10.03
N ALA A 19 12.87 10.84 9.91
CA ALA A 19 13.61 10.31 8.76
C ALA A 19 13.98 8.83 8.91
N LYS A 20 14.03 8.31 10.15
CA LYS A 20 14.40 6.90 10.41
C LYS A 20 13.28 5.90 10.11
N SER A 21 12.00 6.25 10.28
CA SER A 21 10.89 5.29 10.18
C SER A 21 10.27 5.14 8.78
N ARG A 22 11.00 5.46 7.70
CA ARG A 22 10.42 5.46 6.34
C ARG A 22 10.96 4.30 5.52
N MET A 23 10.08 3.37 5.18
CA MET A 23 10.38 2.36 4.18
C MET A 23 10.53 3.04 2.82
N THR A 24 11.66 2.83 2.15
CA THR A 24 11.94 3.39 0.82
C THR A 24 11.59 2.41 -0.29
N SER A 25 11.47 2.90 -1.52
CA SER A 25 11.27 2.04 -2.69
C SER A 25 12.42 1.05 -2.90
N GLN A 26 13.63 1.41 -2.48
CA GLN A 26 14.78 0.52 -2.54
C GLN A 26 14.67 -0.64 -1.54
N ASP A 27 14.15 -0.39 -0.34
CA ASP A 27 13.91 -1.42 0.67
C ASP A 27 12.84 -2.41 0.17
N VAL A 28 11.74 -1.90 -0.37
CA VAL A 28 10.65 -2.71 -0.93
C VAL A 28 11.13 -3.60 -2.08
N ILE A 29 11.85 -3.03 -3.05
CA ILE A 29 12.38 -3.79 -4.18
C ILE A 29 13.42 -4.81 -3.72
N GLY A 30 14.26 -4.45 -2.75
CA GLY A 30 15.26 -5.35 -2.15
C GLY A 30 14.61 -6.58 -1.54
N LEU A 31 13.56 -6.39 -0.72
CA LEU A 31 12.81 -7.48 -0.11
C LEU A 31 12.06 -8.30 -1.17
N TYR A 32 11.31 -7.65 -2.07
CA TYR A 32 10.57 -8.32 -3.15
C TYR A 32 11.48 -9.22 -3.99
N THR A 33 12.64 -8.70 -4.41
CA THR A 33 13.63 -9.43 -5.21
C THR A 33 14.22 -10.61 -4.43
N SER A 34 14.50 -10.42 -3.14
CA SER A 34 15.03 -11.49 -2.28
C SER A 34 14.05 -12.65 -2.13
N LEU A 35 12.75 -12.35 -1.97
CA LEU A 35 11.69 -13.35 -1.87
C LEU A 35 11.50 -14.10 -3.20
N GLU A 36 11.53 -13.37 -4.31
CA GLU A 36 11.40 -13.95 -5.65
C GLU A 36 12.56 -14.91 -5.97
N HIS A 37 13.81 -14.56 -5.62
CA HIS A 37 14.96 -15.46 -5.77
C HIS A 37 14.85 -16.74 -4.94
N LEU A 38 14.05 -16.73 -3.87
CA LEU A 38 13.75 -17.90 -3.05
C LEU A 38 12.54 -18.69 -3.57
N ASN A 39 11.98 -18.31 -4.72
CA ASN A 39 10.74 -18.82 -5.31
C ASN A 39 9.51 -18.61 -4.41
N MET A 40 9.54 -17.59 -3.54
CA MET A 40 8.39 -17.20 -2.74
C MET A 40 7.65 -16.09 -3.46
N SER A 41 6.34 -16.29 -3.57
CA SER A 41 5.48 -15.37 -4.29
C SER A 41 4.71 -14.49 -3.34
N ILE A 42 4.92 -13.17 -3.47
CA ILE A 42 4.16 -12.16 -2.73
C ILE A 42 3.38 -11.24 -3.66
N TRP A 43 2.34 -10.61 -3.11
CA TRP A 43 1.64 -9.50 -3.74
C TRP A 43 1.76 -8.30 -2.81
N ILE A 44 2.24 -7.19 -3.33
CA ILE A 44 2.31 -5.94 -2.59
C ILE A 44 0.89 -5.41 -2.38
N ASP A 45 0.56 -5.11 -1.13
CA ASP A 45 -0.71 -4.53 -0.70
C ASP A 45 -0.49 -3.09 -0.17
N GLY A 46 -1.54 -2.46 0.36
CA GLY A 46 -1.47 -1.18 1.05
C GLY A 46 -0.89 -0.03 0.22
N GLY A 47 -0.23 0.92 0.89
CA GLY A 47 0.25 2.15 0.27
C GLY A 47 1.30 1.93 -0.82
N TRP A 48 2.21 0.98 -0.63
CA TRP A 48 3.17 0.61 -1.67
C TRP A 48 2.52 -0.07 -2.86
N GLY A 49 1.41 -0.80 -2.66
CA GLY A 49 0.65 -1.40 -3.75
C GLY A 49 -0.07 -0.35 -4.58
N VAL A 50 -0.62 0.68 -3.94
CA VAL A 50 -1.18 1.87 -4.61
C VAL A 50 -0.12 2.53 -5.49
N ASP A 51 1.04 2.87 -4.91
CA ASP A 51 2.12 3.54 -5.66
C ASP A 51 2.70 2.66 -6.77
N ALA A 52 2.74 1.33 -6.57
CA ALA A 52 3.10 0.40 -7.64
C ALA A 52 2.11 0.47 -8.81
N LEU A 53 0.80 0.49 -8.55
CA LEU A 53 -0.23 0.59 -9.58
C LEU A 53 -0.18 1.94 -10.33
N LEU A 54 0.11 3.03 -9.62
CA LEU A 54 0.26 4.36 -10.21
C LEU A 54 1.58 4.51 -11.00
N GLY A 55 2.61 3.75 -10.62
CA GLY A 55 3.93 3.76 -11.22
C GLY A 55 4.84 4.87 -10.68
N GLU A 56 4.41 5.57 -9.63
CA GLU A 56 5.15 6.64 -8.97
C GLU A 56 4.87 6.65 -7.47
N GLN A 57 5.82 7.14 -6.67
CA GLN A 57 5.63 7.26 -5.23
C GLN A 57 4.84 8.54 -4.92
N THR A 58 3.60 8.43 -4.45
CA THR A 58 2.72 9.59 -4.21
C THR A 58 2.80 10.13 -2.79
N ARG A 59 3.28 9.31 -1.84
CA ARG A 59 3.48 9.70 -0.44
C ARG A 59 4.57 8.86 0.24
N PRO A 60 5.10 9.30 1.38
CA PRO A 60 5.91 8.43 2.23
C PRO A 60 5.09 7.26 2.80
N HIS A 61 5.75 6.11 2.96
CA HIS A 61 5.21 4.91 3.61
C HIS A 61 6.09 4.53 4.79
N LYS A 62 5.47 4.05 5.86
CA LYS A 62 6.18 3.58 7.07
C LYS A 62 6.50 2.10 6.98
N ASP A 63 5.61 1.35 6.34
CA ASP A 63 5.52 -0.09 6.28
C ASP A 63 5.43 -0.58 4.83
N LEU A 64 5.52 -1.89 4.68
CA LEU A 64 5.16 -2.62 3.47
C LEU A 64 4.15 -3.71 3.82
N ASP A 65 2.94 -3.59 3.30
CA ASP A 65 1.94 -4.64 3.37
C ASP A 65 2.16 -5.68 2.26
N ILE A 66 2.15 -6.96 2.61
CA ILE A 66 2.29 -8.07 1.66
C ILE A 66 1.23 -9.14 1.89
N VAL A 67 0.76 -9.72 0.79
CA VAL A 67 0.06 -11.00 0.79
C VAL A 67 1.04 -12.11 0.40
N ILE A 68 1.01 -13.24 1.12
CA ILE A 68 1.88 -14.40 0.88
C ILE A 68 1.14 -15.73 1.14
N GLN A 69 1.54 -16.82 0.51
CA GLN A 69 1.01 -18.15 0.88
C GLN A 69 1.48 -18.57 2.28
N GLN A 70 0.55 -19.08 3.10
CA GLN A 70 0.83 -19.52 4.47
C GLN A 70 1.97 -20.55 4.55
N LYS A 71 2.09 -21.42 3.54
CA LYS A 71 3.17 -22.43 3.46
C LYS A 71 4.59 -21.81 3.41
N ASP A 72 4.71 -20.57 2.93
CA ASP A 72 5.99 -19.87 2.75
C ASP A 72 6.35 -19.00 3.97
N VAL A 73 5.41 -18.79 4.91
CA VAL A 73 5.62 -17.97 6.12
C VAL A 73 6.84 -18.41 6.96
N PRO A 74 7.11 -19.70 7.21
CA PRO A 74 8.30 -20.09 7.96
C PRO A 74 9.61 -19.62 7.30
N ARG A 75 9.68 -19.66 5.97
CA ARG A 75 10.85 -19.24 5.20
C ARG A 75 10.97 -17.72 5.10
N LEU A 76 9.85 -17.01 4.96
CA LEU A 76 9.78 -15.55 5.08
C LEU A 76 10.34 -15.10 6.44
N ARG A 77 9.88 -15.71 7.53
CA ARG A 77 10.33 -15.40 8.89
C ARG A 77 11.82 -15.64 9.06
N GLN A 78 12.35 -16.76 8.56
CA GLN A 78 13.78 -17.04 8.61
C GLN A 78 14.61 -15.98 7.85
N LEU A 79 14.16 -15.56 6.66
CA LEU A 79 14.82 -14.52 5.88
C LEU A 79 14.84 -13.18 6.63
N LEU A 80 13.67 -12.73 7.09
CA LEU A 80 13.52 -11.44 7.76
C LEU A 80 14.23 -11.44 9.12
N GLN A 81 14.21 -12.54 9.87
CA GLN A 81 14.97 -12.68 11.11
C GLN A 81 16.48 -12.56 10.87
N ALA A 82 17.01 -13.15 9.79
CA ALA A 82 18.41 -12.99 9.42
C ALA A 82 18.78 -11.55 9.04
N GLN A 83 17.79 -10.74 8.66
CA GLN A 83 17.93 -9.30 8.39
C GLN A 83 17.65 -8.41 9.62
N GLY A 84 17.39 -9.01 10.78
CA GLY A 84 17.17 -8.30 12.04
C GLY A 84 15.72 -7.93 12.34
N TYR A 85 14.76 -8.46 11.58
CA TYR A 85 13.34 -8.27 11.87
C TYR A 85 12.86 -9.24 12.96
N GLY A 86 11.92 -8.79 13.79
CA GLY A 86 11.23 -9.59 14.80
C GLY A 86 9.75 -9.26 14.88
N ASP A 87 8.98 -10.06 15.62
CA ASP A 87 7.54 -9.83 15.79
C ASP A 87 7.25 -8.51 16.52
N VAL A 88 6.39 -7.69 15.91
CA VAL A 88 5.82 -6.50 16.52
C VAL A 88 4.46 -6.88 17.11
N GLN A 89 4.31 -6.70 18.42
CA GLN A 89 3.06 -7.08 19.12
C GLN A 89 1.92 -6.12 18.75
N ARG A 90 0.81 -6.68 18.25
CA ARG A 90 -0.45 -5.97 18.00
C ARG A 90 -1.64 -6.80 18.48
N ASP A 91 -2.73 -6.13 18.84
CA ASP A 91 -3.96 -6.78 19.33
C ASP A 91 -4.63 -7.67 18.26
N ASP A 92 -4.36 -7.40 16.98
CA ASP A 92 -4.88 -8.14 15.82
C ASP A 92 -3.90 -9.21 15.30
N THR A 93 -2.83 -9.52 16.05
CA THR A 93 -1.85 -10.53 15.68
C THR A 93 -2.50 -11.93 15.64
N SER A 94 -2.28 -12.65 14.54
CA SER A 94 -2.75 -14.02 14.33
C SER A 94 -1.78 -14.79 13.41
N PRO A 95 -1.95 -16.11 13.22
CA PRO A 95 -1.13 -16.88 12.29
C PRO A 95 -1.19 -16.40 10.82
N TRP A 96 -2.20 -15.61 10.44
CA TRP A 96 -2.40 -15.10 9.09
C TRP A 96 -2.36 -13.56 8.97
N ASN A 97 -2.21 -12.82 10.08
CA ASN A 97 -2.13 -11.37 10.12
C ASN A 97 -1.13 -10.96 11.19
N PHE A 98 0.07 -10.50 10.82
CA PHE A 98 1.10 -10.14 11.79
C PHE A 98 2.11 -9.17 11.19
N VAL A 99 2.77 -8.41 12.06
CA VAL A 99 3.81 -7.46 11.66
C VAL A 99 5.19 -7.95 12.10
N LEU A 100 6.16 -7.82 11.21
CA LEU A 100 7.59 -8.00 11.49
C LEU A 100 8.28 -6.64 11.36
N GLY A 101 9.08 -6.23 12.34
CA GLY A 101 9.77 -4.94 12.32
C GLY A 101 11.25 -5.05 12.68
N ASP A 102 12.06 -4.11 12.18
CA ASP A 102 13.50 -4.04 12.42
C ASP A 102 13.89 -2.87 13.36
N ASN A 103 15.19 -2.77 13.67
CA ASN A 103 15.72 -1.70 14.52
C ASN A 103 15.83 -0.32 13.82
N ALA A 104 15.66 -0.28 12.50
CA ALA A 104 15.58 0.98 11.75
C ALA A 104 14.17 1.58 11.82
N GLY A 105 13.17 0.80 12.25
CA GLY A 105 11.77 1.23 12.34
C GLY A 105 10.96 0.87 11.10
N HIS A 106 11.49 0.00 10.23
CA HIS A 106 10.74 -0.59 9.13
C HIS A 106 9.77 -1.65 9.67
N GLU A 107 8.60 -1.73 9.06
CA GLU A 107 7.58 -2.73 9.38
C GLU A 107 7.12 -3.43 8.08
N VAL A 108 6.93 -4.75 8.15
CA VAL A 108 6.31 -5.55 7.10
C VAL A 108 5.02 -6.13 7.68
N ASP A 109 3.87 -5.68 7.21
CA ASP A 109 2.57 -6.22 7.57
C ASP A 109 2.25 -7.42 6.65
N VAL A 110 2.06 -8.59 7.25
CA VAL A 110 1.99 -9.86 6.53
C VAL A 110 0.59 -10.43 6.62
N HIS A 111 -0.05 -10.53 5.45
CA HIS A 111 -1.33 -11.19 5.25
C HIS A 111 -1.11 -12.57 4.60
N ALA A 112 -1.17 -13.63 5.39
CA ALA A 112 -0.97 -14.99 4.89
C ALA A 112 -2.28 -15.65 4.45
N ILE A 113 -2.26 -16.21 3.23
CA ILE A 113 -3.43 -16.85 2.59
C ILE A 113 -3.17 -18.32 2.27
N VAL A 114 -4.25 -19.09 2.14
CA VAL A 114 -4.22 -20.45 1.55
C VAL A 114 -5.06 -20.44 0.29
N PHE A 115 -4.49 -20.90 -0.84
CA PHE A 115 -5.27 -21.01 -2.06
C PHE A 115 -6.31 -22.13 -1.99
N ASP A 116 -7.53 -21.82 -2.39
CA ASP A 116 -8.54 -22.83 -2.71
C ASP A 116 -8.35 -23.37 -4.16
N GLY A 117 -9.21 -24.30 -4.57
CA GLY A 117 -9.17 -24.88 -5.92
C GLY A 117 -9.56 -23.91 -7.05
N ALA A 118 -10.15 -22.77 -6.73
CA ALA A 118 -10.53 -21.72 -7.68
C ALA A 118 -9.48 -20.60 -7.77
N GLY A 119 -8.42 -20.65 -6.96
CA GLY A 119 -7.36 -19.65 -6.91
C GLY A 119 -7.68 -18.47 -5.99
N ASN A 120 -8.73 -18.53 -5.17
CA ASN A 120 -8.95 -17.52 -4.14
C ASN A 120 -8.00 -17.76 -2.96
N GLY A 121 -7.48 -16.68 -2.39
CA GLY A 121 -6.68 -16.72 -1.17
C GLY A 121 -7.56 -16.65 0.07
N LEU A 122 -7.81 -17.79 0.72
CA LEU A 122 -8.51 -17.86 1.99
C LEU A 122 -7.70 -17.14 3.08
N TYR A 123 -8.29 -16.15 3.73
CA TYR A 123 -7.62 -15.30 4.71
C TYR A 123 -8.03 -15.68 6.14
N GLY A 124 -7.24 -16.60 6.71
CA GLY A 124 -7.55 -17.22 7.98
C GLY A 124 -8.55 -18.39 7.89
N PRO A 125 -9.20 -18.76 9.01
CA PRO A 125 -10.10 -19.90 9.06
C PRO A 125 -11.30 -19.72 8.14
N VAL A 126 -11.70 -20.80 7.46
CA VAL A 126 -12.79 -20.81 6.47
C VAL A 126 -14.10 -20.31 7.07
N GLU A 127 -14.33 -20.56 8.36
CA GLU A 127 -15.52 -20.15 9.10
C GLU A 127 -15.70 -18.62 9.16
N ARG A 128 -14.61 -17.85 9.00
CA ARG A 128 -14.68 -16.39 8.92
C ARG A 128 -15.20 -15.89 7.57
N GLY A 129 -15.09 -16.70 6.51
CA GLY A 129 -15.54 -16.34 5.17
C GLY A 129 -14.80 -15.16 4.52
N VAL A 130 -13.61 -14.80 5.02
CA VAL A 130 -12.80 -13.71 4.45
C VAL A 130 -11.79 -14.29 3.46
N MET A 131 -11.71 -13.69 2.27
CA MET A 131 -10.78 -14.14 1.23
C MET A 131 -10.35 -12.99 0.30
N TYR A 132 -9.21 -13.20 -0.34
CA TYR A 132 -8.76 -12.48 -1.53
C TYR A 132 -9.28 -13.22 -2.76
N PRO A 133 -10.20 -12.64 -3.56
CA PRO A 133 -10.65 -13.27 -4.81
C PRO A 133 -9.48 -13.52 -5.76
N ALA A 134 -9.52 -14.58 -6.58
CA ALA A 134 -8.44 -14.89 -7.52
C ALA A 134 -8.04 -13.68 -8.41
N ALA A 135 -9.05 -12.91 -8.86
CA ALA A 135 -8.84 -11.70 -9.65
C ALA A 135 -8.08 -10.60 -8.89
N SER A 136 -8.19 -10.53 -7.56
CA SER A 136 -7.48 -9.52 -6.79
C SER A 136 -5.97 -9.77 -6.71
N LEU A 137 -5.56 -11.01 -6.91
CA LEU A 137 -4.17 -11.46 -6.90
C LEU A 137 -3.54 -11.47 -8.31
N ALA A 138 -4.22 -10.91 -9.31
CA ALA A 138 -3.73 -10.80 -10.69
C ALA A 138 -3.13 -9.42 -11.00
N GLY A 139 -3.06 -8.51 -10.03
CA GLY A 139 -2.54 -7.16 -10.21
C GLY A 139 -1.03 -7.13 -10.49
N ALA A 140 -0.62 -6.15 -11.28
CA ALA A 140 0.77 -5.84 -11.55
C ALA A 140 0.97 -4.33 -11.60
N GLY A 141 2.10 -3.88 -11.05
CA GLY A 141 2.51 -2.48 -11.03
C GLY A 141 4.01 -2.35 -11.18
N SER A 142 4.53 -1.14 -10.96
CA SER A 142 5.97 -0.87 -10.99
C SER A 142 6.42 0.04 -9.85
N ILE A 143 7.50 -0.34 -9.17
CA ILE A 143 8.21 0.51 -8.20
C ILE A 143 9.63 0.73 -8.75
N ASN A 144 10.07 1.98 -8.92
CA ASN A 144 11.34 2.34 -9.58
C ASN A 144 11.63 1.51 -10.85
N SER A 145 10.66 1.40 -11.77
CA SER A 145 10.74 0.59 -13.01
C SER A 145 10.85 -0.93 -12.82
N ARG A 146 10.87 -1.45 -11.59
CA ARG A 146 10.76 -2.89 -11.31
C ARG A 146 9.30 -3.29 -11.36
N ILE A 147 8.94 -4.20 -12.26
CA ILE A 147 7.61 -4.81 -12.27
C ILE A 147 7.44 -5.69 -11.02
N VAL A 148 6.33 -5.48 -10.32
CA VAL A 148 5.96 -6.19 -9.09
C VAL A 148 4.54 -6.71 -9.19
N ARG A 149 4.27 -7.85 -8.56
CA ARG A 149 2.91 -8.32 -8.30
C ARG A 149 2.32 -7.51 -7.16
N CYS A 150 1.09 -7.06 -7.33
CA CYS A 150 0.36 -6.28 -6.33
C CYS A 150 -1.12 -6.67 -6.35
N ILE A 151 -1.88 -6.18 -5.37
CA ILE A 151 -3.33 -6.32 -5.40
C ILE A 151 -3.91 -5.52 -6.56
N SER A 152 -4.94 -6.04 -7.21
CA SER A 152 -5.66 -5.36 -8.30
C SER A 152 -6.19 -3.98 -7.84
N PRO A 153 -6.27 -2.98 -8.73
CA PRO A 153 -6.76 -1.65 -8.35
C PRO A 153 -8.21 -1.69 -7.85
N GLU A 154 -9.07 -2.55 -8.41
CA GLU A 154 -10.47 -2.70 -7.97
C GLU A 154 -10.56 -3.22 -6.54
N GLN A 155 -9.69 -4.16 -6.16
CA GLN A 155 -9.67 -4.69 -4.80
C GLN A 155 -9.05 -3.71 -3.81
N MET A 156 -8.03 -2.94 -4.19
CA MET A 156 -7.46 -1.86 -3.38
C MET A 156 -8.52 -0.84 -2.99
N VAL A 157 -9.36 -0.42 -3.95
CA VAL A 157 -10.49 0.49 -3.67
C VAL A 157 -11.51 -0.18 -2.74
N LYS A 158 -11.81 -1.47 -2.93
CA LYS A 158 -12.75 -2.21 -2.06
C LYS A 158 -12.27 -2.36 -0.62
N PHE A 159 -10.97 -2.53 -0.38
CA PHE A 159 -10.44 -2.63 0.99
C PHE A 159 -10.64 -1.38 1.82
N HIS A 160 -10.85 -0.24 1.17
CA HIS A 160 -11.13 1.03 1.83
C HIS A 160 -12.63 1.26 2.10
N THR A 161 -13.51 0.27 1.89
CA THR A 161 -14.96 0.40 2.14
C THR A 161 -15.36 -0.05 3.54
N GLY A 162 -16.43 0.53 4.11
CA GLY A 162 -17.03 0.05 5.36
C GLY A 162 -16.40 0.56 6.66
N TYR A 163 -15.48 1.52 6.61
CA TYR A 163 -14.99 2.26 7.78
C TYR A 163 -14.68 3.74 7.46
N LYS A 164 -14.50 4.55 8.50
CA LYS A 164 -14.15 5.97 8.33
C LYS A 164 -12.70 6.11 7.84
N LEU A 165 -12.55 6.55 6.60
CA LEU A 165 -11.27 6.79 5.97
C LEU A 165 -10.50 7.97 6.60
N LYS A 166 -9.17 7.83 6.61
CA LYS A 166 -8.21 8.90 6.87
C LYS A 166 -7.91 9.67 5.58
N ASP A 167 -7.26 10.83 5.70
CA ASP A 167 -6.88 11.65 4.54
C ASP A 167 -5.97 10.90 3.55
N THR A 168 -5.10 10.01 4.05
CA THR A 168 -4.24 9.14 3.21
C THR A 168 -5.05 8.14 2.41
N ASP A 169 -6.07 7.54 3.03
CA ASP A 169 -6.94 6.56 2.40
C ASP A 169 -7.75 7.21 1.28
N PHE A 170 -8.19 8.46 1.50
CA PHE A 170 -8.85 9.26 0.47
C PHE A 170 -7.93 9.53 -0.72
N HIS A 171 -6.71 9.99 -0.46
CA HIS A 171 -5.71 10.26 -1.50
C HIS A 171 -5.47 9.01 -2.35
N ASP A 172 -5.24 7.87 -1.71
CA ASP A 172 -4.97 6.59 -2.39
C ASP A 172 -6.17 6.14 -3.25
N VAL A 173 -7.40 6.16 -2.70
CA VAL A 173 -8.62 5.78 -3.44
C VAL A 173 -8.88 6.71 -4.62
N ALA A 174 -8.76 8.03 -4.43
CA ALA A 174 -8.99 9.00 -5.50
C ALA A 174 -8.01 8.79 -6.66
N ALA A 175 -6.72 8.63 -6.36
CA ALA A 175 -5.70 8.39 -7.37
C ALA A 175 -5.95 7.10 -8.17
N LEU A 176 -6.35 6.01 -7.49
CA LEU A 176 -6.71 4.76 -8.16
C LEU A 176 -7.96 4.89 -9.04
N CYS A 177 -9.02 5.52 -8.55
CA CYS A 177 -10.25 5.74 -9.31
C CYS A 177 -9.99 6.56 -10.58
N GLU A 178 -9.23 7.65 -10.46
CA GLU A 178 -8.87 8.49 -11.62
C GLU A 178 -7.97 7.74 -12.61
N ARG A 179 -6.96 7.01 -12.13
CA ARG A 179 -6.01 6.29 -13.00
C ARG A 179 -6.65 5.15 -13.78
N PHE A 180 -7.54 4.39 -13.13
CA PHE A 180 -8.10 3.16 -13.68
C PHE A 180 -9.55 3.29 -14.15
N GLY A 181 -10.17 4.46 -14.02
CA GLY A 181 -11.58 4.67 -14.37
C GLY A 181 -12.54 3.86 -13.51
N ILE A 182 -12.18 3.61 -12.25
CA ILE A 182 -13.01 2.88 -11.29
C ILE A 182 -14.04 3.84 -10.72
N GLU A 183 -15.29 3.38 -10.59
CA GLU A 183 -16.32 4.16 -9.91
C GLU A 183 -15.96 4.34 -8.43
N TYR A 184 -16.02 5.58 -7.95
CA TYR A 184 -15.91 5.84 -6.52
C TYR A 184 -16.99 5.05 -5.79
N PRO A 185 -16.63 4.32 -4.72
CA PRO A 185 -17.64 3.65 -3.90
C PRO A 185 -18.66 4.67 -3.40
N GLU A 186 -19.92 4.26 -3.22
CA GLU A 186 -21.05 5.15 -2.94
C GLU A 186 -20.82 6.05 -1.72
N GLU A 187 -20.16 5.49 -0.70
CA GLU A 187 -19.69 6.16 0.52
C GLU A 187 -18.82 7.41 0.23
N TYR A 188 -18.26 7.50 -0.97
CA TYR A 188 -17.33 8.54 -1.46
C TYR A 188 -17.88 9.31 -2.67
N ALA A 189 -19.15 9.10 -3.06
CA ALA A 189 -19.75 9.77 -4.21
C ALA A 189 -19.79 11.31 -4.10
N HIS A 190 -19.69 11.83 -2.87
CA HIS A 190 -19.60 13.25 -2.55
C HIS A 190 -18.24 13.87 -2.87
N LEU A 191 -17.23 13.04 -3.17
CA LEU A 191 -15.85 13.43 -3.47
C LEU A 191 -15.53 13.35 -4.96
N ARG A 192 -16.51 12.93 -5.80
CA ARG A 192 -16.37 12.97 -7.25
C ARG A 192 -15.99 14.39 -7.69
N PRO A 193 -14.93 14.58 -8.50
CA PRO A 193 -14.65 15.88 -9.09
C PRO A 193 -15.92 16.38 -9.79
N HIS A 194 -16.41 17.56 -9.41
CA HIS A 194 -17.57 18.13 -10.07
C HIS A 194 -17.21 18.34 -11.54
N GLU A 195 -18.04 17.88 -12.48
CA GLU A 195 -17.76 17.91 -13.94
C GLU A 195 -17.32 19.29 -14.49
N ALA A 196 -17.55 20.37 -13.72
CA ALA A 196 -17.10 21.72 -14.03
C ALA A 196 -15.58 21.93 -13.95
N ASP A 197 -14.84 21.11 -13.20
CA ASP A 197 -13.39 21.28 -13.00
C ASP A 197 -12.55 20.58 -14.08
N GLN A 198 -13.05 19.45 -14.60
CA GLN A 198 -12.40 18.71 -15.70
C GLN A 198 -12.37 19.50 -17.03
N ARG A 199 -13.32 20.42 -17.25
CA ARG A 199 -13.32 21.29 -18.45
C ARG A 199 -12.28 22.40 -18.40
N ARG A 200 -11.70 22.74 -17.23
CA ARG A 200 -10.64 23.75 -17.13
C ARG A 200 -9.25 23.20 -17.48
N GLY A 201 -9.00 21.91 -17.22
CA GLY A 201 -7.74 21.25 -17.58
C GLY A 201 -7.59 20.94 -19.07
N ALA A 202 -8.69 20.63 -19.76
CA ALA A 202 -8.66 20.27 -21.18
C ALA A 202 -8.51 21.47 -22.14
N ALA A 203 -8.73 22.70 -21.67
CA ALA A 203 -8.74 23.91 -22.52
C ALA A 203 -7.35 24.50 -22.80
N CYS A 204 -6.28 24.04 -22.13
CA CYS A 204 -4.93 24.60 -22.29
C CYS A 204 -4.10 23.98 -23.43
N CYS A 205 -4.61 22.97 -24.15
CA CYS A 205 -3.88 22.27 -25.21
C CYS A 205 -4.52 22.43 -26.61
N ALA A 206 -5.01 23.62 -26.96
CA ALA A 206 -5.37 23.91 -28.34
C ALA A 206 -4.11 24.41 -29.10
N PRO A 207 -3.67 23.72 -30.17
CA PRO A 207 -2.55 24.20 -30.99
C PRO A 207 -2.96 25.47 -31.75
N THR A 208 -2.06 26.44 -31.78
CA THR A 208 -2.18 27.66 -32.58
C THR A 208 -2.21 27.28 -34.07
N PRO A 209 -3.16 27.77 -34.88
CA PRO A 209 -3.12 27.52 -36.32
C PRO A 209 -1.99 28.32 -36.95
N ALA A 210 -1.11 27.63 -37.67
CA ALA A 210 -0.07 28.25 -38.48
C ALA A 210 -0.72 29.04 -39.64
N VAL A 211 -0.28 30.28 -39.80
CA VAL A 211 -0.43 31.08 -41.03
C VAL A 211 0.96 31.54 -41.44
#